data_AF-Q17730-F1
#
_entry.id   AF-Q17730-F1
#
_cell.length_a   1.000
_cell.length_b   1.000
_cell.length_c   1.000
_cell.angle_alpha   90.00
_cell.angle_beta   90.00
_cell.angle_gamma   90.00
#
_symmetry.space_group_name_H-M   'P 1'
#
loop_
_entity.id
_entity.type
_entity.pdbx_description
1 polymer ?
#
loop_
_entity_poly.entity_id
_entity_poly.type
_entity_poly.pdbx_seq_one_letter_code
_entity_poly.pdbx_strand_id
1 'polypeptide(L)'
;MSKQQLPNKETIAELRRQIGKQRKHYEQLIKNVRAKHCKEKEELEKSLSDLYDKFIEKLKYLMELNALDKENGKLVDMVFEISRNWTQINTLFAEFFGMNETLKIIEENGDMYGHLTEIIKNRMMVKSKIIIALYEDTKKIVLELLKSIESFLDFYVLGMDENHRIGMIKMLNLMKNVPFAVLNEKERIDGTIDEIKKTVTEIESELLRLPLSNLRPRRSIRQILWEEVDLYEAIRTGTVFALEGIHLTGEAQPKSS
;
A
#
# COMPACT_ATOMS: atom_id res chain seq x y z
N MET A 1 11.40 -22.58 90.48
CA MET A 1 11.81 -21.81 89.29
C MET A 1 13.03 -22.48 88.69
N SER A 2 12.87 -23.11 87.53
CA SER A 2 13.96 -23.75 86.78
C SER A 2 14.97 -22.69 86.37
N LYS A 3 16.10 -22.62 87.08
CA LYS A 3 17.26 -21.83 86.67
C LYS A 3 17.78 -22.43 85.38
N GLN A 4 17.47 -21.80 84.25
CA GLN A 4 18.15 -22.05 82.99
C GLN A 4 19.66 -21.98 83.27
N GLN A 5 20.36 -23.11 83.07
CA GLN A 5 21.81 -23.13 83.11
C GLN A 5 22.31 -22.15 82.05
N LEU A 6 22.92 -21.06 82.52
CA LEU A 6 23.61 -20.12 81.65
C LEU A 6 24.63 -20.91 80.83
N PRO A 7 24.65 -20.75 79.50
CA PRO A 7 25.59 -21.47 78.65
C PRO A 7 27.02 -21.20 79.13
N ASN A 8 27.82 -22.27 79.21
CA ASN A 8 29.26 -22.18 79.52
C ASN A 8 29.90 -21.10 78.63
N LYS A 9 30.89 -20.36 79.14
CA LYS A 9 31.65 -19.36 78.37
C LYS A 9 32.12 -19.92 77.03
N GLU A 10 32.48 -21.19 76.97
CA GLU A 10 32.84 -21.90 75.73
C GLU A 10 31.67 -22.04 74.76
N THR A 11 30.47 -22.37 75.25
CA THR A 11 29.24 -22.43 74.45
C THR A 11 28.88 -21.05 73.88
N ILE A 12 29.02 -19.98 74.67
CA ILE A 12 28.80 -18.60 74.20
C ILE A 12 29.83 -18.23 73.12
N ALA A 13 31.09 -18.60 73.31
CA ALA A 13 32.15 -18.34 72.34
C ALA A 13 31.90 -19.08 71.01
N GLU A 14 31.45 -20.34 71.06
CA GLU A 14 31.12 -21.10 69.86
C GLU A 14 29.86 -20.56 69.15
N LEU A 15 28.81 -20.20 69.88
CA LEU A 15 27.63 -19.54 69.31
C LEU A 15 28.00 -18.22 68.62
N ARG A 16 28.89 -17.40 69.21
CA ARG A 16 29.39 -16.18 68.57
C ARG A 16 30.18 -16.47 67.30
N ARG A 17 30.99 -17.53 67.27
CA ARG A 17 31.70 -17.98 66.06
C ARG A 17 30.71 -18.43 64.98
N GLN A 18 29.67 -19.17 65.33
CA GLN A 18 28.62 -19.61 64.40
C GLN A 18 27.83 -18.43 63.83
N ILE A 19 27.41 -17.48 64.66
CA ILE A 19 26.76 -16.23 64.21
C ILE A 19 27.68 -15.44 63.28
N GLY A 20 28.98 -15.35 63.60
CA GLY A 20 29.96 -14.68 62.74
C GLY A 20 30.10 -15.36 61.37
N LYS A 21 30.12 -16.70 61.33
CA LYS A 21 30.12 -17.48 60.07
C LYS A 21 28.83 -17.27 59.28
N GLN A 22 27.67 -17.30 59.93
CA GLN A 22 26.37 -17.05 59.28
C GLN A 22 26.27 -15.63 58.71
N ARG A 23 26.71 -14.61 59.46
CA ARG A 23 26.74 -13.22 58.96
C ARG A 23 27.59 -13.10 57.70
N LYS A 24 28.81 -13.64 57.70
CA LYS A 24 29.67 -13.67 56.50
C LYS A 24 29.00 -14.42 55.34
N HIS A 25 28.31 -15.52 55.61
CA HIS A 25 27.57 -16.27 54.59
C HIS A 25 26.43 -15.44 53.97
N TYR A 26 25.59 -14.80 54.79
CA TYR A 26 24.50 -13.95 54.29
C TYR A 26 24.99 -12.68 53.60
N GLU A 27 26.07 -12.06 54.08
CA GLU A 27 26.72 -10.91 53.41
C GLU A 27 27.22 -11.32 52.01
N GLN A 28 27.85 -12.49 51.89
CA GLN A 28 28.28 -13.02 50.60
C GLN A 28 27.08 -13.38 49.70
N LEU A 29 26.01 -13.94 50.26
CA LEU A 29 24.79 -14.25 49.52
C LEU A 29 24.13 -12.99 48.96
N ILE A 30 23.97 -11.95 49.79
CA ILE A 30 23.42 -10.65 49.37
C ILE A 30 24.29 -10.03 48.27
N LYS A 31 25.62 -10.11 48.39
CA LYS A 31 26.54 -9.62 47.36
C LYS A 31 26.35 -10.38 46.04
N ASN A 32 26.22 -11.70 46.09
CA ASN A 32 25.98 -12.54 44.91
C ASN A 32 24.60 -12.24 44.26
N VAL A 33 23.54 -12.09 45.06
CA VAL A 33 22.19 -11.75 44.56
C VAL A 33 22.18 -10.36 43.91
N ARG A 34 22.81 -9.36 44.54
CA ARG A 34 22.94 -8.02 43.95
C ARG A 34 23.71 -8.04 42.63
N ALA A 35 24.81 -8.81 42.56
CA ALA A 35 25.57 -8.96 41.32
C ALA A 35 24.75 -9.66 40.23
N LYS A 36 23.97 -10.69 40.59
CA LYS A 36 23.05 -11.37 39.67
C LYS A 36 21.98 -10.43 39.13
N HIS A 37 21.30 -9.68 40.00
CA HIS A 37 20.27 -8.71 39.59
C HIS A 37 20.84 -7.58 38.73
N CYS A 38 22.07 -7.12 39.00
CA CYS A 38 22.74 -6.11 38.18
C CYS A 38 22.98 -6.64 36.76
N LYS A 39 23.45 -7.89 36.64
CA LYS A 39 23.67 -8.55 35.34
C LYS A 39 22.34 -8.78 34.59
N GLU A 40 21.31 -9.25 35.27
CA GLU A 40 19.98 -9.44 34.67
C GLU A 40 19.37 -8.11 34.20
N LYS A 41 19.56 -7.03 34.99
CA LYS A 41 19.13 -5.68 34.61
C LYS A 41 19.86 -5.20 33.36
N GLU A 42 21.18 -5.35 33.29
CA GLU A 42 21.98 -4.98 32.11
C GLU A 42 21.58 -5.79 30.86
N GLU A 43 21.30 -7.09 31.02
CA GLU A 43 20.83 -7.96 29.95
C GLU A 43 19.42 -7.55 29.43
N LEU A 44 18.52 -7.18 30.35
CA LEU A 44 17.18 -6.66 29.99
C LEU A 44 17.24 -5.28 29.33
N GLU A 45 18.06 -4.36 29.86
CA GLU A 45 18.26 -3.02 29.27
C GLU A 45 18.83 -3.13 27.85
N LYS A 46 19.79 -4.04 27.63
CA LYS A 46 20.33 -4.32 26.30
C LYS A 46 19.27 -4.92 25.36
N SER A 47 18.51 -5.91 25.83
CA SER A 47 17.46 -6.55 25.03
C SER A 47 16.36 -5.56 24.63
N LEU A 48 16.01 -4.64 25.53
CA LEU A 48 15.05 -3.58 25.29
C LEU A 48 15.60 -2.56 24.27
N SER A 49 16.87 -2.17 24.38
CA SER A 49 17.53 -1.31 23.39
C SER A 49 17.52 -1.95 22.00
N ASP A 50 17.91 -3.22 21.89
CA ASP A 50 17.93 -3.96 20.62
C ASP A 50 16.52 -4.05 20.00
N LEU A 51 15.47 -4.17 20.82
CA LEU A 51 14.08 -4.18 20.36
C LEU A 51 13.64 -2.80 19.85
N TYR A 52 14.01 -1.73 20.55
CA TYR A 52 13.74 -0.37 20.10
C TYR A 52 14.46 -0.03 18.80
N ASP A 53 15.71 -0.44 18.65
CA ASP A 53 16.48 -0.21 17.42
C ASP A 53 15.82 -0.91 16.22
N LYS A 54 15.41 -2.18 16.39
CA LYS A 54 14.64 -2.91 15.36
C LYS A 54 13.33 -2.21 15.00
N PHE A 55 12.65 -1.66 16.01
CA PHE A 55 11.39 -0.95 15.82
C PHE A 55 11.60 0.38 15.08
N ILE A 56 12.63 1.14 15.42
CA ILE A 56 13.02 2.37 14.74
C ILE A 56 13.34 2.10 13.27
N GLU A 57 14.11 1.06 12.96
CA GLU A 57 14.42 0.68 11.58
C GLU A 57 13.15 0.28 10.80
N LYS A 58 12.23 -0.47 11.43
CA LYS A 58 10.92 -0.79 10.83
C LYS A 58 10.10 0.49 10.54
N LEU A 59 10.08 1.45 11.47
CA LEU A 59 9.38 2.72 11.27
C LEU A 59 10.00 3.54 10.12
N LYS A 60 11.33 3.62 10.02
CA LYS A 60 12.02 4.28 8.90
C LYS A 60 11.61 3.67 7.56
N TYR A 61 11.64 2.34 7.47
CA TYR A 61 11.20 1.62 6.27
C TYR A 61 9.73 1.92 5.90
N LEU A 62 8.82 1.91 6.88
CA LEU A 62 7.42 2.27 6.65
C LEU A 62 7.23 3.74 6.25
N MET A 63 8.07 4.66 6.76
CA MET A 63 8.06 6.07 6.35
C MET A 63 8.51 6.25 4.90
N GLU A 64 9.55 5.54 4.47
CA GLU A 64 10.00 5.51 3.08
C GLU A 64 8.90 4.97 2.16
N LEU A 65 8.29 3.84 2.54
CA LEU A 65 7.15 3.29 1.81
C LEU A 65 5.97 4.27 1.74
N ASN A 66 5.68 5.01 2.80
CA ASN A 66 4.61 6.02 2.82
C ASN A 66 4.93 7.24 1.94
N ALA A 67 6.21 7.63 1.82
CA ALA A 67 6.62 8.67 0.88
C ALA A 67 6.40 8.20 -0.56
N LEU A 68 6.81 6.98 -0.88
CA LEU A 68 6.57 6.36 -2.18
C LEU A 68 5.06 6.20 -2.44
N ASP A 69 4.26 5.76 -1.47
CA ASP A 69 2.79 5.62 -1.59
C ASP A 69 2.12 6.95 -1.97
N LYS A 70 2.58 8.09 -1.45
CA LYS A 70 2.07 9.41 -1.85
C LYS A 70 2.40 9.76 -3.30
N GLU A 71 3.59 9.43 -3.76
CA GLU A 71 3.98 9.64 -5.17
C GLU A 71 3.18 8.72 -6.08
N ASN A 72 2.98 7.46 -5.64
CA ASN A 72 2.15 6.50 -6.34
C ASN A 72 0.68 6.86 -6.37
N GLY A 73 0.16 7.53 -5.34
CA GLY A 73 -1.19 8.08 -5.34
C GLY A 73 -1.43 9.00 -6.54
N LYS A 74 -0.44 9.81 -6.92
CA LYS A 74 -0.53 10.66 -8.12
C LYS A 74 -0.58 9.82 -9.40
N LEU A 75 0.23 8.77 -9.49
CA LEU A 75 0.26 7.88 -10.65
C LEU A 75 -1.04 7.06 -10.76
N VAL A 76 -1.62 6.63 -9.63
CA VAL A 76 -2.93 5.99 -9.56
C VAL A 76 -4.03 6.95 -10.05
N ASP A 77 -3.99 8.21 -9.60
CA ASP A 77 -4.93 9.23 -10.07
C ASP A 77 -4.81 9.45 -11.58
N MET A 78 -3.59 9.44 -12.14
CA MET A 78 -3.37 9.48 -13.60
C MET A 78 -3.99 8.27 -14.32
N VAL A 79 -3.89 7.05 -13.77
CA VAL A 79 -4.52 5.86 -14.34
C VAL A 79 -6.05 6.01 -14.37
N PHE A 80 -6.65 6.50 -13.28
CA PHE A 80 -8.09 6.76 -13.24
C PHE A 80 -8.52 7.85 -14.21
N GLU A 81 -7.71 8.91 -14.37
CA GLU A 81 -7.96 9.97 -15.34
C GLU A 81 -7.90 9.45 -16.78
N ILE A 82 -6.88 8.64 -17.12
CA ILE A 82 -6.78 7.97 -18.42
C ILE A 82 -8.01 7.09 -18.66
N SER A 83 -8.39 6.26 -17.69
CA SER A 83 -9.56 5.37 -17.81
C SER A 83 -10.84 6.18 -18.08
N ARG A 84 -11.08 7.24 -17.32
CA ARG A 84 -12.26 8.12 -17.48
C ARG A 84 -12.28 8.79 -18.85
N ASN A 85 -11.17 9.40 -19.26
CA ASN A 85 -11.08 10.08 -20.55
C ASN A 85 -11.24 9.08 -21.70
N TRP A 86 -10.68 7.87 -21.55
CA TRP A 86 -10.83 6.82 -22.53
C TRP A 86 -12.28 6.35 -22.68
N THR A 87 -13.02 6.19 -21.58
CA THR A 87 -14.46 5.88 -21.64
C THR A 87 -15.25 6.94 -22.41
N GLN A 88 -14.92 8.22 -22.24
CA GLN A 88 -15.53 9.32 -23.00
C GLN A 88 -15.17 9.26 -24.49
N ILE A 89 -13.89 9.03 -24.80
CA ILE A 89 -13.42 8.83 -26.18
C ILE A 89 -14.16 7.65 -26.83
N ASN A 90 -14.27 6.51 -26.13
CA ASN A 90 -14.96 5.33 -26.64
C ASN A 90 -16.44 5.61 -26.93
N THR A 91 -17.12 6.33 -26.03
CA THR A 91 -18.53 6.72 -26.20
C THR A 91 -18.71 7.61 -27.44
N LEU A 92 -17.90 8.67 -27.56
CA LEU A 92 -17.96 9.58 -28.70
C LEU A 92 -17.59 8.88 -30.01
N PHE A 93 -16.64 7.95 -29.96
CA PHE A 93 -16.22 7.17 -31.11
C PHE A 93 -17.30 6.18 -31.56
N ALA A 94 -18.02 5.53 -30.64
CA ALA A 94 -19.17 4.69 -30.97
C ALA A 94 -20.29 5.50 -31.64
N GLU A 95 -20.59 6.70 -31.14
CA GLU A 95 -21.56 7.61 -31.77
C GLU A 95 -21.09 8.08 -33.16
N PHE A 96 -19.80 8.41 -33.30
CA PHE A 96 -19.20 8.76 -34.58
C PHE A 96 -19.33 7.59 -35.56
N PHE A 97 -19.04 6.37 -35.13
CA PHE A 97 -19.16 5.17 -35.96
C PHE A 97 -20.61 4.92 -36.38
N GLY A 98 -21.58 5.03 -35.48
CA GLY A 98 -23.00 4.90 -35.81
C GLY A 98 -23.47 5.95 -36.82
N MET A 99 -22.97 7.18 -36.74
CA MET A 99 -23.21 8.21 -37.75
C MET A 99 -22.58 7.87 -39.11
N ASN A 100 -21.41 7.23 -39.13
CA ASN A 100 -20.73 6.82 -40.36
C ASN A 100 -21.52 5.73 -41.09
N GLU A 101 -22.01 4.73 -40.36
CA GLU A 101 -22.87 3.68 -40.90
C GLU A 101 -24.20 4.24 -41.42
N THR A 102 -24.80 5.19 -40.68
CA THR A 102 -26.01 5.88 -41.14
C THR A 102 -25.76 6.66 -42.43
N LEU A 103 -24.60 7.32 -42.54
CA LEU A 103 -24.21 8.07 -43.73
C LEU A 103 -24.06 7.14 -44.95
N LYS A 104 -23.41 5.98 -44.79
CA LYS A 104 -23.28 4.96 -45.85
C LYS A 104 -24.64 4.49 -46.36
N ILE A 105 -25.56 4.16 -45.45
CA ILE A 105 -26.93 3.74 -45.80
C ILE A 105 -27.67 4.85 -46.57
N ILE A 106 -27.51 6.11 -46.17
CA ILE A 106 -28.16 7.23 -46.86
C ILE A 106 -27.56 7.44 -48.26
N GLU A 107 -26.24 7.39 -48.39
CA GLU A 107 -25.53 7.56 -49.66
C GLU A 107 -25.86 6.41 -50.66
N GLU A 108 -26.10 5.18 -50.16
CA GLU A 108 -26.57 4.04 -50.95
C GLU A 108 -28.02 4.18 -51.45
N ASN A 109 -28.89 4.87 -50.70
CA ASN A 109 -30.32 5.03 -51.02
C ASN A 109 -30.65 6.25 -51.91
N GLY A 110 -29.62 6.96 -52.40
CA GLY A 110 -29.75 8.06 -53.37
C GLY A 110 -29.96 9.45 -52.77
N ASP A 111 -29.76 10.47 -53.61
CA ASP A 111 -29.51 11.88 -53.26
C ASP A 111 -30.72 12.65 -52.66
N MET A 112 -31.84 11.98 -52.39
CA MET A 112 -33.04 12.60 -51.79
C MET A 112 -32.84 13.13 -50.36
N TYR A 113 -31.66 12.90 -49.78
CA TYR A 113 -31.35 13.22 -48.39
C TYR A 113 -30.15 14.16 -48.23
N GLY A 114 -29.76 14.93 -49.26
CA GLY A 114 -28.58 15.81 -49.22
C GLY A 114 -28.47 16.69 -47.97
N HIS A 115 -29.58 17.26 -47.50
CA HIS A 115 -29.60 18.05 -46.25
C HIS A 115 -29.30 17.19 -45.00
N LEU A 116 -29.79 15.96 -44.92
CA LEU A 116 -29.47 15.03 -43.82
C LEU A 116 -28.01 14.60 -43.88
N THR A 117 -27.48 14.31 -45.07
CA THR A 117 -26.07 13.98 -45.30
C THR A 117 -25.16 15.09 -44.78
N GLU A 118 -25.48 16.36 -45.08
CA GLU A 118 -24.73 17.51 -44.59
C GLU A 118 -24.80 17.66 -43.07
N ILE A 119 -26.00 17.51 -42.47
CA ILE A 119 -26.18 17.55 -41.01
C ILE A 119 -25.34 16.47 -40.32
N ILE A 120 -25.35 15.25 -40.85
CA ILE A 120 -24.57 14.12 -40.30
C ILE A 120 -23.07 14.43 -40.43
N LYS A 121 -22.58 14.83 -41.62
CA LYS A 121 -21.18 15.20 -41.85
C LYS A 121 -20.71 16.30 -40.87
N ASN A 122 -21.52 17.34 -40.66
CA ASN A 122 -21.24 18.41 -39.70
C ASN A 122 -21.15 17.88 -38.25
N ARG A 123 -22.11 17.05 -37.81
CA ARG A 123 -22.09 16.45 -36.46
C ARG A 123 -20.87 15.56 -36.25
N MET A 124 -20.52 14.75 -37.25
CA MET A 124 -19.34 13.90 -37.19
C MET A 124 -18.06 14.73 -37.08
N MET A 125 -17.96 15.86 -37.79
CA MET A 125 -16.81 16.76 -37.70
C MET A 125 -16.71 17.46 -36.34
N VAL A 126 -17.83 17.77 -35.69
CA VAL A 126 -17.83 18.27 -34.30
C VAL A 126 -17.32 17.19 -33.34
N LYS A 127 -17.80 15.95 -33.49
CA LYS A 127 -17.35 14.83 -32.65
C LYS A 127 -15.87 14.48 -32.86
N SER A 128 -15.38 14.48 -34.10
CA SER A 128 -13.95 14.22 -34.38
C SER A 128 -13.06 15.24 -33.66
N LYS A 129 -13.42 16.53 -33.68
CA LYS A 129 -12.69 17.58 -32.95
C LYS A 129 -12.66 17.34 -31.45
N ILE A 130 -13.78 16.91 -30.86
CA ILE A 130 -13.85 16.60 -29.41
C ILE A 130 -12.99 15.37 -29.09
N ILE A 131 -13.10 14.30 -29.89
CA ILE A 131 -12.29 13.09 -29.73
C ILE A 131 -10.80 13.42 -29.79
N ILE A 132 -10.38 14.20 -30.78
CA ILE A 132 -8.97 14.60 -30.94
C ILE A 132 -8.50 15.44 -29.75
N ALA A 133 -9.29 16.40 -29.29
CA ALA A 133 -8.94 17.21 -28.12
C ALA A 133 -8.76 16.35 -26.86
N LEU A 134 -9.74 15.49 -26.55
CA LEU A 134 -9.67 14.56 -25.41
C LEU A 134 -8.48 13.59 -25.54
N TYR A 135 -8.21 13.12 -26.76
CA TYR A 135 -7.11 12.23 -27.04
C TYR A 135 -5.75 12.89 -26.79
N GLU A 136 -5.54 14.12 -27.27
CA GLU A 136 -4.28 14.84 -27.06
C GLU A 136 -4.01 15.12 -25.58
N ASP A 137 -5.05 15.43 -24.79
CA ASP A 137 -4.90 15.59 -23.35
C ASP A 137 -4.62 14.24 -22.65
N THR A 138 -5.35 13.19 -23.01
CA THR A 138 -5.11 11.83 -22.49
C THR A 138 -3.70 11.33 -22.83
N LYS A 139 -3.23 11.60 -24.06
CA LYS A 139 -1.90 11.22 -24.53
C LYS A 139 -0.78 11.85 -23.72
N LYS A 140 -0.94 13.10 -23.25
CA LYS A 140 0.03 13.74 -22.34
C LYS A 140 0.16 12.95 -21.04
N ILE A 141 -0.97 12.57 -20.45
CA ILE A 141 -1.02 11.78 -19.20
C ILE A 141 -0.43 10.39 -19.42
N VAL A 142 -0.77 9.72 -20.54
CA VAL A 142 -0.20 8.43 -20.95
C VAL A 142 1.33 8.50 -21.05
N LEU A 143 1.87 9.55 -21.67
CA LEU A 143 3.32 9.74 -21.81
C LEU A 143 4.01 10.00 -20.47
N GLU A 144 3.36 10.71 -19.56
CA GLU A 144 3.86 10.93 -18.21
C GLU A 144 3.88 9.62 -17.41
N LEU A 145 2.76 8.89 -17.41
CA LEU A 145 2.64 7.62 -16.71
C LEU A 145 3.65 6.57 -17.23
N LEU A 146 3.85 6.48 -18.55
CA LEU A 146 4.84 5.57 -19.14
C LEU A 146 6.28 5.86 -18.68
N LYS A 147 6.62 7.11 -18.36
CA LYS A 147 7.96 7.47 -17.84
C LYS A 147 8.15 7.07 -16.38
N SER A 148 7.07 7.07 -15.61
CA SER A 148 7.08 6.79 -14.16
C SER A 148 6.63 5.37 -13.80
N ILE A 149 6.28 4.54 -14.79
CA ILE A 149 5.74 3.19 -14.56
C ILE A 149 6.75 2.23 -13.92
N GLU A 150 8.05 2.50 -14.06
CA GLU A 150 9.11 1.74 -13.38
C GLU A 150 9.28 2.13 -11.92
N SER A 151 9.04 3.41 -11.59
CA SER A 151 9.04 3.92 -10.21
C SER A 151 7.73 3.69 -9.49
N PHE A 152 6.71 3.21 -10.20
CA PHE A 152 5.43 2.86 -9.60
C PHE A 152 5.69 1.78 -8.54
N LEU A 153 5.24 2.00 -7.28
CA LEU A 153 5.44 1.05 -6.17
C LEU A 153 5.19 -0.34 -6.73
N ASP A 154 6.14 -1.25 -6.48
CA ASP A 154 6.13 -2.60 -7.03
C ASP A 154 4.68 -3.07 -7.10
N PHE A 155 4.20 -3.34 -8.32
CA PHE A 155 2.78 -3.58 -8.61
C PHE A 155 2.21 -4.59 -7.61
N TYR A 156 3.06 -5.51 -7.15
CA TYR A 156 2.81 -6.49 -6.10
C TYR A 156 2.25 -5.89 -4.80
N VAL A 157 2.81 -4.77 -4.32
CA VAL A 157 2.36 -4.07 -3.11
C VAL A 157 0.96 -3.48 -3.29
N LEU A 158 0.61 -3.08 -4.52
CA LEU A 158 -0.74 -2.63 -4.89
C LEU A 158 -1.66 -3.79 -5.31
N GLY A 159 -1.24 -5.04 -5.10
CA GLY A 159 -2.03 -6.23 -5.42
C GLY A 159 -2.17 -6.51 -6.93
N MET A 160 -1.23 -6.02 -7.73
CA MET A 160 -1.10 -6.30 -9.16
C MET A 160 0.15 -7.14 -9.41
N ASP A 161 0.03 -8.23 -10.14
CA ASP A 161 1.22 -8.98 -10.54
C ASP A 161 1.91 -8.35 -11.76
N GLU A 162 3.06 -8.89 -12.14
CA GLU A 162 3.82 -8.45 -13.32
C GLU A 162 3.02 -8.56 -14.63
N ASN A 163 2.05 -9.49 -14.73
CA ASN A 163 1.20 -9.59 -15.92
C ASN A 163 0.31 -8.36 -16.07
N HIS A 164 -0.23 -7.83 -14.97
CA HIS A 164 -1.01 -6.59 -14.99
C HIS A 164 -0.14 -5.40 -15.40
N ARG A 165 1.11 -5.33 -14.94
CA ARG A 165 2.07 -4.30 -15.35
C ARG A 165 2.33 -4.35 -16.85
N ILE A 166 2.63 -5.52 -17.39
CA ILE A 166 2.84 -5.72 -18.84
C ILE A 166 1.57 -5.33 -19.61
N GLY A 167 0.39 -5.73 -19.13
CA GLY A 167 -0.90 -5.36 -19.72
C GLY A 167 -1.10 -3.85 -19.75
N MET A 168 -0.79 -3.15 -18.65
CA MET A 168 -0.91 -1.70 -18.57
C MET A 168 0.08 -1.00 -19.52
N ILE A 169 1.34 -1.44 -19.57
CA ILE A 169 2.34 -0.90 -20.51
C ILE A 169 1.87 -1.09 -21.96
N LYS A 170 1.38 -2.28 -22.32
CA LYS A 170 0.86 -2.57 -23.65
C LYS A 170 -0.32 -1.66 -23.99
N MET A 171 -1.28 -1.53 -23.08
CA MET A 171 -2.46 -0.68 -23.23
C MET A 171 -2.08 0.80 -23.43
N LEU A 172 -1.20 1.34 -22.58
CA LEU A 172 -0.72 2.72 -22.68
C LEU A 172 0.01 2.97 -24.00
N ASN A 173 0.80 2.00 -24.48
CA ASN A 173 1.46 2.10 -25.78
C ASN A 173 0.46 2.05 -26.95
N LEU A 174 -0.62 1.28 -26.86
CA LEU A 174 -1.71 1.31 -27.85
C LEU A 174 -2.40 2.68 -27.85
N MET A 175 -2.77 3.18 -26.67
CA MET A 175 -3.41 4.49 -26.50
C MET A 175 -2.55 5.62 -27.08
N LYS A 176 -1.23 5.59 -26.92
CA LYS A 176 -0.33 6.63 -27.46
C LYS A 176 -0.38 6.78 -28.99
N ASN A 177 -0.76 5.73 -29.71
CA ASN A 177 -0.53 5.59 -31.15
C ASN A 177 -1.83 5.54 -31.97
N VAL A 178 -2.99 5.84 -31.39
CA VAL A 178 -4.26 5.82 -32.12
C VAL A 178 -4.31 6.98 -33.14
N PRO A 179 -4.56 6.71 -34.43
CA PRO A 179 -4.50 7.73 -35.48
C PRO A 179 -5.79 8.56 -35.59
N PHE A 180 -6.30 9.08 -34.47
CA PHE A 180 -7.53 9.89 -34.46
C PHE A 180 -7.47 11.15 -35.32
N ALA A 181 -6.27 11.63 -35.68
CA ALA A 181 -6.08 12.76 -36.58
C ALA A 181 -6.78 12.56 -37.94
N VAL A 182 -6.86 11.33 -38.43
CA VAL A 182 -7.50 10.99 -39.72
C VAL A 182 -9.01 11.26 -39.70
N LEU A 183 -9.64 11.34 -38.52
CA LEU A 183 -11.08 11.67 -38.42
C LEU A 183 -11.43 13.08 -38.91
N ASN A 184 -10.44 13.98 -39.00
CA ASN A 184 -10.59 15.34 -39.52
C ASN A 184 -10.34 15.44 -41.04
N GLU A 185 -9.89 14.38 -41.71
CA GLU A 185 -9.67 14.39 -43.15
C GLU A 185 -11.01 14.39 -43.89
N LYS A 186 -11.12 15.21 -44.95
CA LYS A 186 -12.35 15.32 -45.74
C LYS A 186 -12.70 14.02 -46.46
N GLU A 187 -11.68 13.23 -46.81
CA GLU A 187 -11.81 11.91 -47.39
C GLU A 187 -11.45 10.89 -46.32
N ARG A 188 -12.47 10.27 -45.73
CA ARG A 188 -12.26 9.19 -44.77
C ARG A 188 -11.98 7.92 -45.56
N ILE A 189 -10.77 7.39 -45.44
CA ILE A 189 -10.45 6.07 -45.98
C ILE A 189 -11.07 5.04 -45.03
N ASP A 190 -12.09 4.32 -45.47
CA ASP A 190 -12.83 3.34 -44.65
C ASP A 190 -11.90 2.36 -43.90
N GLY A 191 -10.81 1.93 -44.55
CA GLY A 191 -9.81 1.05 -43.94
C GLY A 191 -9.18 1.62 -42.66
N THR A 192 -9.02 2.94 -42.56
CA THR A 192 -8.44 3.58 -41.37
C THR A 192 -9.42 3.64 -40.20
N ILE A 193 -10.72 3.74 -40.46
CA ILE A 193 -11.74 3.73 -39.39
C ILE A 193 -11.83 2.34 -38.75
N ASP A 194 -11.76 1.28 -39.54
CA ASP A 194 -11.77 -0.10 -39.04
C ASP A 194 -10.51 -0.40 -38.21
N GLU A 195 -9.35 0.10 -38.62
CA GLU A 195 -8.12 0.03 -37.82
C GLU A 195 -8.26 0.75 -36.47
N ILE A 196 -8.77 1.99 -36.47
CA ILE A 196 -9.03 2.73 -35.22
C ILE A 196 -10.00 1.95 -34.33
N LYS A 197 -11.09 1.41 -34.90
CA LYS A 197 -12.09 0.64 -34.16
C LYS A 197 -11.48 -0.60 -33.52
N LYS A 198 -10.61 -1.32 -34.23
CA LYS A 198 -9.88 -2.46 -33.68
C LYS A 198 -8.99 -2.04 -32.52
N THR A 199 -8.20 -0.98 -32.68
CA THR A 199 -7.32 -0.48 -31.60
C THR A 199 -8.11 0.00 -30.39
N VAL A 200 -9.22 0.71 -30.58
CA VAL A 200 -10.09 1.16 -29.49
C VAL A 200 -10.67 -0.03 -28.71
N THR A 201 -11.12 -1.07 -29.42
CA THR A 201 -11.66 -2.30 -28.82
C THR A 201 -10.58 -3.07 -28.05
N GLU A 202 -9.37 -3.15 -28.59
CA GLU A 202 -8.23 -3.77 -27.89
C GLU A 202 -7.90 -3.04 -26.59
N ILE A 203 -7.90 -1.72 -26.61
CA ILE A 203 -7.63 -0.90 -25.41
C ILE A 203 -8.73 -1.09 -24.36
N GLU A 204 -10.00 -1.13 -24.77
CA GLU A 204 -11.12 -1.40 -23.86
C GLU A 204 -11.00 -2.77 -23.19
N SER A 205 -10.64 -3.80 -23.95
CA SER A 205 -10.42 -5.15 -23.44
C SER A 205 -9.31 -5.21 -22.38
N GLU A 206 -8.21 -4.50 -22.60
CA GLU A 206 -7.13 -4.44 -21.61
C GLU A 206 -7.51 -3.61 -20.37
N LEU A 207 -8.24 -2.49 -20.54
CA LEU A 207 -8.75 -1.70 -19.41
C LEU A 207 -9.64 -2.53 -18.48
N LEU A 208 -10.51 -3.37 -19.04
CA LEU A 208 -11.41 -4.23 -18.27
C LEU A 208 -10.68 -5.36 -17.51
N ARG A 209 -9.47 -5.72 -17.92
CA ARG A 209 -8.65 -6.72 -17.23
C ARG A 209 -7.87 -6.16 -16.05
N LEU A 210 -7.60 -4.85 -16.03
CA LEU A 210 -6.86 -4.23 -14.94
C LEU A 210 -7.75 -4.17 -13.69
N PRO A 211 -7.28 -4.69 -12.54
CA PRO A 211 -8.03 -4.62 -11.29
C PRO A 211 -7.89 -3.20 -10.71
N LEU A 212 -8.48 -2.20 -11.37
CA LEU A 212 -8.38 -0.79 -10.97
C LEU A 212 -8.86 -0.56 -9.53
N SER A 213 -9.75 -1.42 -9.00
CA SER A 213 -10.16 -1.42 -7.60
C SER A 213 -9.01 -1.68 -6.61
N ASN A 214 -7.96 -2.39 -7.04
CA ASN A 214 -6.81 -2.75 -6.20
C ASN A 214 -5.79 -1.61 -6.12
N LEU A 215 -5.77 -0.71 -7.11
CA LEU A 215 -4.88 0.45 -7.16
C LEU A 215 -5.06 1.42 -5.99
N ARG A 216 -6.21 1.36 -5.30
CA ARG A 216 -6.48 2.16 -4.11
C ARG A 216 -6.56 1.24 -2.89
N PRO A 217 -5.44 0.95 -2.20
CA PRO A 217 -5.47 0.09 -1.04
C PRO A 217 -6.44 0.63 0.01
N ARG A 218 -7.33 -0.25 0.53
CA ARG A 218 -8.35 0.12 1.53
C ARG A 218 -7.72 0.60 2.85
N ARG A 219 -6.49 0.16 3.13
CA ARG A 219 -5.68 0.66 4.24
C ARG A 219 -4.46 1.38 3.69
N SER A 220 -4.35 2.68 3.95
CA SER A 220 -3.14 3.45 3.62
C SER A 220 -1.96 2.98 4.49
N ILE A 221 -0.73 3.06 3.99
CA ILE A 221 0.48 2.83 4.80
C ILE A 221 0.48 3.73 6.04
N ARG A 222 -0.11 4.92 5.93
CA ARG A 222 -0.39 5.80 7.07
C ARG A 222 -1.18 5.10 8.19
N GLN A 223 -2.21 4.32 7.90
CA GLN A 223 -2.97 3.59 8.93
C GLN A 223 -2.10 2.53 9.60
N ILE A 224 -1.29 1.80 8.82
CA ILE A 224 -0.33 0.83 9.36
C ILE A 224 0.68 1.54 10.27
N LEU A 225 1.22 2.68 9.83
CA LEU A 225 2.12 3.52 10.63
C LEU A 225 1.47 3.98 11.94
N TRP A 226 0.19 4.38 11.93
CA TRP A 226 -0.53 4.75 13.16
C TRP A 226 -0.74 3.56 14.09
N GLU A 227 -1.13 2.39 13.56
CA GLU A 227 -1.26 1.16 14.36
C GLU A 227 0.07 0.79 15.04
N GLU A 228 1.20 0.95 14.35
CA GLU A 228 2.54 0.71 14.91
C GLU A 228 2.95 1.78 15.93
N VAL A 229 2.66 3.06 15.68
CA VAL A 229 2.94 4.16 16.64
C VAL A 229 2.09 4.01 17.91
N ASP A 230 0.82 3.64 17.78
CA ASP A 230 -0.06 3.38 18.92
C ASP A 230 0.44 2.18 19.74
N LEU A 231 0.92 1.12 19.06
CA LEU A 231 1.58 -0.02 19.71
C LEU A 231 2.84 0.43 20.48
N TYR A 232 3.68 1.29 19.88
CA TYR A 232 4.87 1.82 20.54
C TYR A 232 4.52 2.61 21.79
N GLU A 233 3.54 3.50 21.70
CA GLU A 233 3.11 4.29 22.85
C GLU A 233 2.52 3.40 23.94
N ALA A 234 1.81 2.32 23.57
CA ALA A 234 1.31 1.34 24.51
C ALA A 234 2.45 0.58 25.23
N ILE A 235 3.50 0.17 24.49
CA ILE A 235 4.69 -0.49 25.05
C ILE A 235 5.41 0.47 26.00
N ARG A 236 5.65 1.71 25.55
CA ARG A 236 6.36 2.76 26.29
C ARG A 236 5.67 3.13 27.60
N THR A 237 4.34 3.20 27.58
CA THR A 237 3.51 3.54 28.76
C THR A 237 3.18 2.35 29.65
N GLY A 238 3.59 1.13 29.26
CA GLY A 238 3.29 -0.10 30.00
C GLY A 238 1.82 -0.55 29.93
N THR A 239 1.03 0.00 29.01
CA THR A 239 -0.40 -0.35 28.85
C THR A 239 -0.63 -1.65 28.07
N VAL A 240 0.38 -2.20 27.39
CA VAL A 240 0.26 -3.50 26.67
C VAL A 240 -0.07 -4.67 27.60
N PHE A 241 0.27 -4.58 28.89
CA PHE A 241 -0.12 -5.58 29.90
C PHE A 241 -1.64 -5.66 30.17
N ALA A 242 -2.46 -4.78 29.59
CA ALA A 242 -3.91 -4.81 29.72
C ALA A 242 -4.66 -5.48 28.56
N LEU A 243 -3.99 -5.76 27.43
CA LEU A 243 -4.64 -6.31 26.22
C LEU A 243 -4.40 -7.82 26.00
N GLU A 244 -3.43 -8.41 26.69
CA GLU A 244 -3.25 -9.86 26.76
C GLU A 244 -3.39 -10.34 28.22
N GLY A 245 -4.63 -10.60 28.64
CA GLY A 245 -4.92 -11.39 29.83
C GLY A 245 -4.49 -12.85 29.62
N ILE A 246 -3.19 -13.13 29.66
CA ILE A 246 -2.63 -14.49 29.61
C ILE A 246 -1.65 -14.69 30.76
N HIS A 247 -2.18 -15.34 31.80
CA HIS A 247 -1.53 -16.18 32.80
C HIS A 247 0.01 -16.34 32.75
N LEU A 248 0.70 -15.58 33.60
CA LEU A 248 2.01 -15.97 34.16
C LEU A 248 2.00 -15.78 35.69
N THR A 249 1.07 -16.44 36.38
CA THR A 249 1.26 -16.79 37.80
C THR A 249 1.43 -18.30 37.90
N GLY A 250 2.49 -18.80 37.26
CA GLY A 250 3.10 -20.05 37.68
C GLY A 250 3.96 -19.76 38.90
N GLU A 251 3.38 -19.88 40.09
CA GLU A 251 4.00 -20.44 41.31
C GLU A 251 3.16 -20.11 42.56
N ALA A 252 2.52 -21.17 43.05
CA ALA A 252 2.23 -21.52 44.45
C ALA A 252 1.87 -20.38 45.43
N GLN A 253 0.57 -20.26 45.72
CA GLN A 253 0.14 -19.88 47.06
C GLN A 253 0.55 -20.98 48.07
N PRO A 254 1.32 -20.68 49.12
CA PRO A 254 1.30 -21.52 50.31
C PRO A 254 0.00 -21.22 51.07
N LYS A 255 -0.80 -22.27 51.29
CA LYS A 255 -1.94 -22.22 52.21
C LYS A 255 -1.46 -21.77 53.58
N SER A 256 -2.01 -20.68 54.09
CA SER A 256 -2.02 -20.38 55.51
C SER A 256 -2.72 -21.52 56.26
N SER A 257 -2.10 -21.95 57.34
CA SER A 257 -2.77 -22.67 58.43
C SER A 257 -3.74 -21.75 59.15
#